data_AF-I0L0F8-F1
#
_entry.id   AF-I0L0F8-F1
#
_cell.length_a   1.000
_cell.length_b   1.000
_cell.length_c   1.000
_cell.angle_alpha   90.00
_cell.angle_beta   90.00
_cell.angle_gamma   90.00
#
_symmetry.space_group_name_H-M   'P 1'
#
loop_
_entity.id
_entity.type
_entity.pdbx_description
1 polymer ?
#
loop_
_entity_poly.entity_id
_entity_poly.type
_entity_poly.pdbx_seq_one_letter_code
_entity_poly.pdbx_strand_id
1 'polypeptide(L)'
;MRYDELEASILQLIVAAGGDELRAFGRETVTRLVRADLLDTAADDELTEDGWAALTSARETFRTAGGAELRALLTRIDEGIRADDDLDQGLLTVITALEHWTTYLEEDQRGELYELAIRSVEEVDFQVSADLDDVLASAEMAAEYARIRRLLTA
;
A
#
# COMPACT_ATOMS: atom_id res chain seq x y z
N MET A 1 -20.10 9.36 6.77
CA MET A 1 -19.82 8.95 5.37
C MET A 1 -19.76 7.44 5.39
N ARG A 2 -20.48 6.76 4.51
CA ARG A 2 -20.41 5.29 4.43
C ARG A 2 -19.13 4.85 3.71
N TYR A 3 -18.77 3.58 3.86
CA TYR A 3 -17.56 3.03 3.24
C TYR A 3 -17.56 3.14 1.70
N ASP A 4 -18.69 2.87 1.05
CA ASP A 4 -18.83 2.99 -0.40
C ASP A 4 -18.74 4.45 -0.90
N GLU A 5 -19.23 5.41 -0.10
CA GLU A 5 -19.07 6.84 -0.38
C GLU A 5 -17.61 7.29 -0.27
N LEU A 6 -16.86 6.72 0.68
CA LEU A 6 -15.43 6.96 0.86
C LEU A 6 -14.65 6.45 -0.36
N GLU A 7 -14.85 5.18 -0.74
CA GLU A 7 -14.23 4.57 -1.93
C GLU A 7 -14.50 5.39 -3.19
N ALA A 8 -15.76 5.73 -3.44
CA ALA A 8 -16.15 6.54 -4.59
C ALA A 8 -15.49 7.93 -4.56
N SER A 9 -15.38 8.54 -3.38
CA SER A 9 -14.69 9.83 -3.23
C SER A 9 -13.20 9.72 -3.51
N ILE A 10 -12.53 8.67 -3.02
CA ILE A 10 -11.11 8.42 -3.28
C ILE A 10 -10.86 8.22 -4.77
N LEU A 11 -11.69 7.41 -5.44
CA LEU A 11 -11.61 7.20 -6.88
C LEU A 11 -11.71 8.53 -7.65
N GLN A 12 -12.64 9.41 -7.28
CA GLN A 12 -12.77 10.73 -7.90
C GLN A 12 -11.52 11.59 -7.73
N LEU A 13 -10.88 11.56 -6.56
CA LEU A 13 -9.63 12.29 -6.30
C LEU A 13 -8.49 11.77 -7.18
N ILE A 14 -8.34 10.45 -7.30
CA ILE A 14 -7.33 9.82 -8.15
C ILE A 14 -7.54 10.16 -9.63
N VAL A 15 -8.80 10.15 -10.10
CA VAL A 15 -9.13 10.52 -11.48
C VAL A 15 -8.82 11.99 -11.75
N ALA A 16 -9.07 12.89 -10.79
CA ALA A 16 -8.88 14.33 -10.95
C ALA A 16 -7.42 14.79 -10.80
N ALA A 17 -6.59 14.05 -10.04
CA ALA A 17 -5.22 14.44 -9.74
C ALA A 17 -4.31 14.45 -10.99
N GLY A 18 -3.33 15.37 -10.97
CA GLY A 18 -2.25 15.40 -11.95
C GLY A 18 -1.17 14.36 -11.67
N GLY A 19 -0.24 14.20 -12.61
CA GLY A 19 0.78 13.15 -12.54
C GLY A 19 1.77 13.31 -11.37
N ASP A 20 2.14 14.56 -11.05
CA ASP A 20 3.06 14.85 -9.96
C ASP A 20 2.41 14.59 -8.60
N GLU A 21 1.14 14.97 -8.45
CA GLU A 21 0.33 14.72 -7.26
C GLU A 21 0.11 13.22 -7.05
N LEU A 22 -0.23 12.48 -8.11
CA LEU A 22 -0.37 11.02 -8.09
C LEU A 22 0.93 10.32 -7.67
N ARG A 23 2.07 10.76 -8.21
CA ARG A 23 3.38 10.18 -7.89
C ARG A 23 3.82 10.49 -6.47
N ALA A 24 3.57 11.71 -5.99
CA ALA A 24 3.81 12.09 -4.60
C ALA A 24 2.92 11.29 -3.64
N PHE A 25 1.63 11.20 -3.95
CA PHE A 25 0.66 10.41 -3.22
C PHE A 25 1.08 8.94 -3.11
N GLY A 26 1.40 8.28 -4.23
CA GLY A 26 1.82 6.88 -4.25
C GLY A 26 3.04 6.63 -3.37
N ARG A 27 4.08 7.46 -3.49
CA ARG A 27 5.31 7.36 -2.66
C ARG A 27 5.04 7.49 -1.17
N GLU A 28 4.22 8.47 -0.78
CA GLU A 28 3.88 8.71 0.63
C GLU A 28 3.02 7.56 1.19
N THR A 29 2.10 7.03 0.40
CA THR A 29 1.24 5.91 0.81
C THR A 29 2.04 4.60 0.92
N VAL A 30 2.89 4.28 -0.06
CA VAL A 30 3.77 3.11 0.02
C VAL A 30 4.72 3.21 1.21
N THR A 31 5.30 4.40 1.49
CA THR A 31 6.11 4.63 2.70
C THR A 31 5.38 4.22 3.97
N ARG A 32 4.08 4.48 4.05
CA ARG A 32 3.24 4.11 5.19
C ARG A 32 2.97 2.61 5.25
N LEU A 33 2.79 1.97 4.10
CA LEU A 33 2.44 0.55 4.01
C LEU A 33 3.65 -0.40 3.98
N VAL A 34 4.87 0.12 3.94
CA VAL A 34 6.11 -0.69 3.96
C VAL A 34 6.95 -0.50 5.23
N ARG A 35 6.32 -0.03 6.32
CA ARG A 35 7.03 0.21 7.59
C ARG A 35 7.49 -1.10 8.23
N ALA A 36 8.49 -1.01 9.10
CA ALA A 36 9.11 -2.19 9.70
C ALA A 36 8.21 -2.86 10.73
N ASP A 37 7.40 -2.08 11.45
CA ASP A 37 6.47 -2.58 12.46
C ASP A 37 5.39 -3.50 11.89
N LEU A 38 5.05 -3.35 10.62
CA LEU A 38 4.15 -4.30 9.92
C LEU A 38 4.76 -5.69 9.73
N LEU A 39 6.08 -5.86 9.91
CA LEU A 39 6.75 -7.14 9.77
C LEU A 39 7.10 -7.78 11.12
N ASP A 40 6.83 -7.10 12.24
CA ASP A 40 7.24 -7.55 13.58
C ASP A 40 6.56 -8.87 13.99
N THR A 41 5.42 -9.21 13.39
CA THR A 41 4.67 -10.44 13.65
C THR A 41 4.97 -11.57 12.68
N ALA A 42 5.59 -11.27 11.54
CA ALA A 42 5.89 -12.26 10.52
C ALA A 42 6.93 -13.27 11.04
N ALA A 43 6.66 -14.56 10.86
CA ALA A 43 7.61 -15.59 11.24
C ALA A 43 8.80 -15.63 10.26
N ASP A 44 9.99 -15.94 10.77
CA ASP A 44 11.21 -15.99 9.95
C ASP A 44 11.12 -16.99 8.79
N ASP A 45 10.26 -18.01 8.91
CA ASP A 45 10.06 -19.07 7.92
C ASP A 45 8.97 -18.78 6.88
N GLU A 46 8.28 -17.64 6.94
CA GLU A 46 7.33 -17.17 5.92
C GLU A 46 7.99 -17.01 4.54
N LEU A 47 9.24 -16.56 4.54
CA LEU A 47 10.07 -16.40 3.35
C LEU A 47 11.39 -17.17 3.48
N THR A 48 11.98 -17.48 2.33
CA THR A 48 13.39 -17.84 2.26
C THR A 48 14.28 -16.64 2.65
N GLU A 49 15.54 -16.92 2.99
CA GLU A 49 16.54 -15.86 3.23
C GLU A 49 16.67 -14.90 2.03
N ASP A 50 16.62 -15.43 0.79
CA ASP A 50 16.65 -14.60 -0.41
C ASP A 50 15.40 -13.72 -0.55
N GLY A 51 14.23 -14.27 -0.24
CA GLY A 51 12.97 -13.53 -0.21
C GLY A 51 13.00 -12.37 0.80
N TRP A 52 13.48 -12.61 2.02
CA TRP A 52 13.67 -11.56 3.03
C TRP A 52 14.66 -10.48 2.59
N ALA A 53 15.76 -10.87 1.93
CA ALA A 53 16.74 -9.93 1.39
C ALA A 53 16.15 -9.08 0.25
N ALA A 54 15.35 -9.70 -0.63
CA ALA A 54 14.66 -9.02 -1.72
C ALA A 54 13.61 -8.04 -1.18
N LEU A 55 12.80 -8.44 -0.20
CA LEU A 55 11.82 -7.58 0.47
C LEU A 55 12.50 -6.38 1.12
N THR A 56 13.56 -6.60 1.88
CA THR A 56 14.33 -5.51 2.51
C THR A 56 14.83 -4.53 1.45
N SER A 57 15.43 -5.04 0.36
CA SER A 57 15.91 -4.21 -0.74
C SER A 57 14.79 -3.41 -1.42
N ALA A 58 13.62 -4.03 -1.64
CA ALA A 58 12.47 -3.35 -2.25
C ALA A 58 11.98 -2.20 -1.36
N ARG A 59 11.85 -2.43 -0.05
CA ARG A 59 11.44 -1.42 0.93
C ARG A 59 12.41 -0.25 1.05
N GLU A 60 13.71 -0.49 0.90
CA GLU A 60 14.72 0.57 0.93
C GLU A 60 14.77 1.38 -0.36
N THR A 61 14.43 0.76 -1.50
CA THR A 61 14.69 1.35 -2.82
C THR A 61 13.46 1.82 -3.58
N PHE A 62 12.23 1.45 -3.19
CA PHE A 62 10.99 1.75 -3.96
C PHE A 62 10.80 3.23 -4.33
N ARG A 63 11.38 4.14 -3.56
CA ARG A 63 11.30 5.59 -3.83
C ARG A 63 12.12 5.99 -5.05
N THR A 64 13.22 5.30 -5.30
CA THR A 64 14.23 5.65 -6.32
C THR A 64 14.33 4.64 -7.46
N ALA A 65 14.00 3.38 -7.20
CA ALA A 65 14.03 2.32 -8.18
C ALA A 65 12.96 2.52 -9.28
N GLY A 66 13.26 2.01 -10.48
CA GLY A 66 12.28 1.91 -11.56
C GLY A 66 11.34 0.71 -11.40
N GLY A 67 10.25 0.68 -12.18
CA GLY A 67 9.29 -0.43 -12.16
C GLY A 67 9.95 -1.80 -12.41
N ALA A 68 10.79 -1.92 -13.44
CA ALA A 68 11.46 -3.18 -13.76
C ALA A 68 12.42 -3.68 -12.66
N GLU A 69 13.09 -2.78 -11.94
CA GLU A 69 13.97 -3.14 -10.82
C GLU A 69 13.16 -3.67 -9.64
N LEU A 70 12.04 -3.02 -9.32
CA LEU A 70 11.13 -3.48 -8.27
C LEU A 70 10.44 -4.79 -8.65
N ARG A 71 10.04 -4.96 -9.92
CA ARG A 71 9.46 -6.20 -10.40
C ARG A 71 10.42 -7.38 -10.25
N ALA A 72 11.70 -7.19 -10.53
CA ALA A 72 12.71 -8.22 -10.31
C ALA A 72 12.87 -8.59 -8.82
N LEU A 73 12.70 -7.63 -7.91
CA LEU A 73 12.69 -7.91 -6.46
C LEU A 73 11.41 -8.64 -6.03
N LEU A 74 10.25 -8.21 -6.52
CA LEU A 74 8.97 -8.89 -6.27
C LEU A 74 8.99 -10.35 -6.73
N THR A 75 9.52 -10.63 -7.92
CA THR A 75 9.67 -12.01 -8.39
C THR A 75 10.50 -12.87 -7.43
N ARG A 76 11.57 -12.32 -6.84
CA ARG A 76 12.38 -13.05 -5.84
C ARG A 76 11.66 -13.23 -4.51
N ILE A 77 10.81 -12.29 -4.13
CA ILE A 77 9.95 -12.42 -2.96
C ILE A 77 8.95 -13.56 -3.21
N ASP A 78 8.26 -13.55 -4.35
CA ASP A 78 7.26 -14.56 -4.73
C ASP A 78 7.84 -15.97 -4.78
N GLU A 79 9.00 -16.14 -5.44
CA GLU A 79 9.73 -17.41 -5.47
C GLU A 79 10.23 -17.85 -4.08
N GLY A 80 10.36 -16.89 -3.16
CA GLY A 80 10.80 -17.07 -1.79
C GLY A 80 9.67 -17.37 -0.80
N ILE A 81 8.39 -17.26 -1.17
CA ILE A 81 7.25 -17.55 -0.29
C ILE A 81 7.24 -19.03 0.07
N ARG A 82 7.10 -19.31 1.38
CA ARG A 82 7.02 -20.67 1.93
C ARG A 82 5.67 -20.99 2.56
N ALA A 83 4.86 -19.97 2.86
CA ALA A 83 3.52 -20.18 3.36
C ALA A 83 2.62 -20.77 2.27
N ASP A 84 1.87 -21.81 2.62
CA ASP A 84 1.00 -22.53 1.68
C ASP A 84 -0.33 -21.79 1.38
N ASP A 85 -0.76 -20.84 2.23
CA ASP A 85 -1.90 -19.91 1.98
C ASP A 85 -2.16 -18.90 3.15
N ASP A 86 -1.30 -18.83 4.15
CA ASP A 86 -1.51 -18.06 5.40
C ASP A 86 -0.34 -17.13 5.69
N LEU A 87 0.03 -16.34 4.67
CA LEU A 87 1.03 -15.28 4.84
C LEU A 87 0.58 -14.34 5.95
N ASP A 88 1.51 -14.00 6.85
CA ASP A 88 1.28 -12.95 7.85
C ASP A 88 0.67 -11.71 7.19
N GLN A 89 -0.38 -11.17 7.80
CA GLN A 89 -1.17 -10.08 7.24
C GLN A 89 -0.33 -8.82 6.98
N GLY A 90 0.64 -8.53 7.86
CA GLY A 90 1.52 -7.39 7.70
C GLY A 90 2.51 -7.61 6.56
N LEU A 91 3.05 -8.83 6.42
CA LEU A 91 3.87 -9.20 5.25
C LEU A 91 3.08 -9.08 3.94
N LEU A 92 1.85 -9.60 3.89
CA LEU A 92 0.96 -9.46 2.74
C LEU A 92 0.71 -7.98 2.39
N THR A 93 0.43 -7.15 3.41
CA THR A 93 0.20 -5.70 3.23
C THR A 93 1.41 -5.01 2.58
N VAL A 94 2.62 -5.34 3.03
CA VAL A 94 3.86 -4.77 2.48
C VAL A 94 4.08 -5.20 1.03
N ILE A 95 3.90 -6.49 0.72
CA ILE A 95 4.10 -7.04 -0.62
C ILE A 95 3.09 -6.43 -1.60
N THR A 96 1.81 -6.47 -1.25
CA THR A 96 0.74 -5.92 -2.10
C THR A 96 0.91 -4.42 -2.35
N ALA A 97 1.38 -3.64 -1.36
CA ALA A 97 1.68 -2.23 -1.57
C ALA A 97 2.84 -2.02 -2.56
N LEU A 98 3.88 -2.85 -2.50
CA LEU A 98 5.00 -2.81 -3.44
C LEU A 98 4.57 -3.25 -4.85
N GLU A 99 3.68 -4.23 -4.97
CA GLU A 99 3.11 -4.69 -6.25
C GLU A 99 2.34 -3.58 -6.96
N HIS A 100 1.36 -2.97 -6.29
CA HIS A 100 0.57 -1.87 -6.87
C HIS A 100 1.47 -0.70 -7.29
N TRP A 101 2.44 -0.34 -6.45
CA TRP A 101 3.40 0.71 -6.80
C TRP A 101 4.24 0.35 -8.03
N THR A 102 4.69 -0.90 -8.13
CA THR A 102 5.48 -1.39 -9.26
C THR A 102 4.66 -1.37 -10.55
N THR A 103 3.43 -1.88 -10.52
CA THR A 103 2.53 -1.88 -11.68
C THR A 103 2.19 -0.46 -12.13
N TYR A 104 1.95 0.46 -11.18
CA TYR A 104 1.79 1.88 -11.51
C TYR A 104 3.01 2.45 -12.25
N LEU A 105 4.23 2.14 -11.79
CA LEU A 105 5.46 2.62 -12.42
C LEU A 105 5.70 2.03 -13.81
N GLU A 106 5.25 0.80 -14.07
CA GLU A 106 5.43 0.13 -15.35
C GLU A 106 4.39 0.56 -16.39
N GLU A 107 3.14 0.74 -15.96
CA GLU A 107 2.00 0.82 -16.85
C GLU A 107 1.25 2.16 -16.79
N ASP A 108 1.63 3.05 -15.87
CA ASP A 108 0.95 4.33 -15.57
C ASP A 108 -0.55 4.15 -15.28
N GLN A 109 -0.91 2.98 -14.72
CA GLN A 109 -2.29 2.64 -14.37
C GLN A 109 -2.69 3.32 -13.07
N ARG A 110 -3.50 4.38 -13.17
CA ARG A 110 -4.03 5.12 -12.00
C ARG A 110 -4.84 4.25 -11.03
N GLY A 111 -5.44 3.15 -11.51
CA GLY A 111 -6.18 2.20 -10.69
C GLY A 111 -5.34 1.62 -9.56
N GLU A 112 -4.05 1.40 -9.80
CA GLU A 112 -3.12 0.90 -8.78
C GLU A 112 -2.94 1.88 -7.60
N LEU A 113 -3.04 3.18 -7.86
CA LEU A 113 -3.00 4.20 -6.81
C LEU A 113 -4.32 4.27 -6.04
N TYR A 114 -5.44 3.92 -6.67
CA TYR A 114 -6.70 3.72 -5.96
C TYR A 114 -6.61 2.53 -5.00
N GLU A 115 -6.09 1.38 -5.46
CA GLU A 115 -5.90 0.21 -4.58
C GLU A 115 -4.99 0.53 -3.39
N LEU A 116 -3.87 1.24 -3.61
CA LEU A 116 -3.02 1.73 -2.52
C LEU A 116 -3.76 2.62 -1.51
N ALA A 117 -4.67 3.48 -2.00
CA ALA A 117 -5.47 4.33 -1.13
C ALA A 117 -6.41 3.50 -0.25
N ILE A 118 -7.06 2.48 -0.82
CA ILE A 118 -7.96 1.58 -0.10
C ILE A 118 -7.18 0.78 0.95
N ARG A 119 -6.04 0.18 0.58
CA ARG A 119 -5.17 -0.53 1.54
C ARG A 119 -4.72 0.35 2.70
N SER A 120 -4.43 1.62 2.43
CA SER A 120 -4.09 2.60 3.47
C SER A 120 -5.24 2.90 4.43
N VAL A 121 -6.48 2.88 3.94
CA VAL A 121 -7.70 3.02 4.75
C VAL A 121 -7.97 1.75 5.56
N GLU A 122 -7.93 0.59 4.92
CA GLU A 122 -8.14 -0.72 5.55
C GLU A 122 -7.16 -0.96 6.70
N GLU A 123 -5.90 -0.55 6.55
CA GLU A 123 -4.90 -0.67 7.63
C GLU A 123 -5.29 0.18 8.84
N VAL A 124 -5.90 1.35 8.65
CA VAL A 124 -6.40 2.16 9.78
C VAL A 124 -7.65 1.52 10.36
N ASP A 125 -8.57 1.07 9.52
CA ASP A 125 -9.78 0.37 9.93
C ASP A 125 -9.47 -0.87 10.77
N PHE A 126 -8.49 -1.67 10.38
CA PHE A 126 -8.04 -2.83 11.16
C PHE A 126 -7.61 -2.45 12.59
N GLN A 127 -6.99 -1.27 12.76
CA GLN A 127 -6.52 -0.80 14.06
C GLN A 127 -7.64 -0.24 14.96
N VAL A 128 -8.69 0.37 14.37
CA VAL A 128 -9.73 1.09 15.14
C VAL A 128 -11.14 0.52 15.01
N SER A 129 -11.35 -0.45 14.13
CA SER A 129 -12.64 -1.07 13.78
C SER A 129 -13.71 -0.02 13.48
N ALA A 130 -13.61 0.63 12.31
CA ALA A 130 -14.48 1.71 11.88
C ALA A 130 -15.96 1.30 11.82
N ASP A 131 -16.83 2.26 12.10
CA ASP A 131 -18.27 2.09 11.93
C ASP A 131 -18.62 2.16 10.43
N LEU A 132 -19.17 1.08 9.87
CA LEU A 132 -19.49 1.00 8.44
C LEU A 132 -20.57 2.03 8.01
N ASP A 133 -21.42 2.46 8.95
CA ASP A 133 -22.44 3.48 8.70
C ASP A 133 -21.86 4.91 8.77
N ASP A 134 -20.73 5.10 9.48
CA ASP A 134 -19.97 6.35 9.51
C ASP A 134 -18.46 6.12 9.70
N VAL A 135 -17.78 5.79 8.60
CA VAL A 135 -16.36 5.38 8.64
C VAL A 135 -15.44 6.49 9.11
N LEU A 136 -15.87 7.75 8.99
CA LEU A 136 -15.10 8.93 9.39
C LEU A 136 -15.42 9.40 10.82
N ALA A 137 -16.19 8.63 11.59
CA ALA A 137 -16.53 8.96 12.97
C ALA A 137 -15.30 8.92 13.89
N SER A 138 -14.33 8.03 13.63
CA SER A 138 -13.07 7.98 14.37
C SER A 138 -12.09 9.04 13.86
N ALA A 139 -11.28 9.57 14.78
CA ALA A 139 -10.32 10.62 14.44
C ALA A 139 -9.22 10.09 13.49
N GLU A 140 -8.87 8.82 13.63
CA GLU A 140 -7.86 8.11 12.85
C GLU A 140 -8.31 7.95 11.39
N MET A 141 -9.53 7.48 11.16
CA MET A 141 -10.09 7.35 9.81
C MET A 141 -10.28 8.70 9.14
N ALA A 142 -10.80 9.69 9.88
CA ALA A 142 -10.93 11.06 9.40
C ALA A 142 -9.57 11.67 9.02
N ALA A 143 -8.53 11.41 9.81
CA ALA A 143 -7.17 11.89 9.54
C ALA A 143 -6.56 11.23 8.29
N GLU A 144 -6.79 9.92 8.11
CA GLU A 144 -6.29 9.21 6.92
C GLU A 144 -6.97 9.70 5.65
N TYR A 145 -8.29 9.84 5.65
CA TYR A 145 -9.00 10.42 4.50
C TYR A 145 -8.55 11.86 4.22
N ALA A 146 -8.34 12.69 5.26
CA ALA A 146 -7.82 14.04 5.11
C ALA A 146 -6.39 14.06 4.51
N ARG A 147 -5.52 13.10 4.88
CA ARG A 147 -4.19 12.92 4.28
C ARG A 147 -4.29 12.61 2.79
N ILE A 148 -5.12 11.63 2.41
CA ILE A 148 -5.33 11.23 1.01
C ILE A 148 -5.80 12.43 0.19
N ARG A 149 -6.82 13.14 0.67
CA ARG A 149 -7.32 14.36 0.02
C ARG A 149 -6.22 15.39 -0.18
N ARG A 150 -5.48 15.73 0.88
CA ARG A 150 -4.43 16.74 0.82
C ARG A 150 -3.35 16.41 -0.20
N LEU A 151 -2.97 15.14 -0.35
CA LEU A 151 -1.93 14.71 -1.28
C LEU A 151 -2.40 14.71 -2.73
N LEU A 152 -3.69 14.42 -2.98
CA LEU A 152 -4.25 14.33 -4.33
C LEU A 152 -4.80 15.66 -4.87
N THR A 153 -4.87 16.70 -4.02
CA THR A 153 -5.30 18.05 -4.41
C THR A 153 -4.22 19.10 -4.18
N ALA A 154 -2.96 18.68 -4.02
CA ALA A 154 -1.82 19.53 -3.68
C ALA A 154 -1.42 20.46 -4.83
#